data_AF-G5K563-F1
#
_entry.id   AF-G5K563-F1
#
_cell.length_a   1.000
_cell.length_b   1.000
_cell.length_c   1.000
_cell.angle_alpha   90.00
_cell.angle_beta   90.00
_cell.angle_gamma   90.00
#
_symmetry.space_group_name_H-M   'P 1'
#
loop_
_entity.id
_entity.type
_entity.pdbx_description
1 polymer ?
#
loop_
_entity_poly.entity_id
_entity_poly.type
_entity_poly.pdbx_seq_one_letter_code
_entity_poly.pdbx_strand_id
1 'polypeptide(L)'
;MEAEILSQIAIRSLEDMRQAAKKIYDLGAKTVVIKGGNRFSQDKAFDLFYDGQAFHLFDYPILPQNNIGAGCTFASSIASHLVNGHSILEAIKLAKDFVYQAILHSDHYGVKQHYEEN
;
A
#
# COMPACT_ATOMS: atom_id res chain seq x y z
N MET A 1 -11.18 1.17 3.67
CA MET A 1 -12.23 0.20 3.29
C MET A 1 -11.86 -1.24 3.66
N GLU A 2 -11.04 -1.98 2.90
CA GLU A 2 -10.80 -3.42 3.14
C GLU A 2 -10.30 -3.73 4.56
N ALA A 3 -9.29 -2.99 5.02
CA ALA A 3 -8.77 -3.13 6.37
C ALA A 3 -9.81 -2.82 7.47
N GLU A 4 -10.76 -1.91 7.20
CA GLU A 4 -11.83 -1.59 8.17
C GLU A 4 -12.85 -2.72 8.26
N ILE A 5 -13.16 -3.35 7.12
CA ILE A 5 -14.05 -4.52 7.06
C ILE A 5 -13.43 -5.70 7.80
N LEU A 6 -12.14 -5.97 7.60
CA LEU A 6 -11.47 -7.10 8.25
C LEU A 6 -11.23 -6.85 9.75
N SER A 7 -10.85 -5.63 10.14
CA SER A 7 -10.54 -5.30 11.53
C SER A 7 -11.75 -4.91 12.38
N GLN A 8 -12.88 -4.57 11.75
CA GLN A 8 -14.05 -3.93 12.38
C GLN A 8 -13.70 -2.61 13.08
N ILE A 9 -12.62 -1.94 12.66
CA ILE A 9 -12.17 -0.63 13.15
C ILE A 9 -12.36 0.40 12.05
N ALA A 10 -13.02 1.51 12.36
CA ALA A 10 -13.03 2.68 11.49
C ALA A 10 -11.65 3.35 11.54
N ILE A 11 -11.00 3.51 10.38
CA ILE A 11 -9.63 4.00 10.30
C ILE A 11 -9.65 5.46 9.86
N ARG A 12 -9.44 6.37 10.81
CA ARG A 12 -9.43 7.83 10.58
C ARG A 12 -8.05 8.45 10.84
N SER A 13 -7.15 7.71 11.46
CA SER A 13 -5.79 8.12 11.77
C SER A 13 -4.78 6.99 11.52
N LEU A 14 -3.48 7.35 11.53
CA LEU A 14 -2.41 6.36 11.50
C LEU A 14 -2.44 5.42 12.71
N GLU A 15 -2.94 5.89 13.86
CA GLU A 15 -3.06 5.03 15.03
C GLU A 15 -4.18 4.00 14.86
N ASP A 16 -5.33 4.40 14.32
CA ASP A 16 -6.39 3.44 13.99
C ASP A 16 -5.90 2.39 12.98
N MET A 17 -5.06 2.80 12.03
CA MET A 17 -4.45 1.91 11.04
C MET A 17 -3.52 0.88 11.70
N ARG A 18 -2.76 1.27 12.75
CA ARG A 18 -1.95 0.34 13.55
C ARG A 18 -2.81 -0.65 14.34
N GLN A 19 -3.92 -0.19 14.92
CA GLN A 19 -4.85 -1.07 15.62
C GLN A 19 -5.54 -2.05 14.65
N ALA A 20 -5.92 -1.58 13.46
CA ALA A 20 -6.45 -2.43 12.41
C ALA A 20 -5.44 -3.49 11.95
N ALA A 21 -4.16 -3.12 11.77
CA ALA A 21 -3.11 -4.07 11.40
C ALA A 21 -2.95 -5.18 12.45
N LYS A 22 -2.97 -4.83 13.75
CA LYS A 22 -2.95 -5.81 14.85
C LYS A 22 -4.16 -6.74 14.80
N LYS A 23 -5.37 -6.21 14.66
CA LYS A 23 -6.59 -7.03 14.55
C LYS A 23 -6.53 -8.00 13.38
N ILE A 24 -6.06 -7.56 12.21
CA ILE A 24 -5.93 -8.43 11.04
C ILE A 24 -4.85 -9.50 11.25
N TYR A 25 -3.74 -9.15 11.91
CA TYR A 25 -2.72 -10.11 12.30
C TYR A 25 -3.29 -11.20 13.23
N ASP A 26 -4.09 -10.81 14.22
CA ASP A 26 -4.74 -11.71 15.18
C ASP A 26 -5.74 -12.69 14.52
N LEU A 27 -6.22 -12.39 13.30
CA LEU A 27 -7.03 -13.33 12.50
C LEU A 27 -6.22 -14.49 11.91
N GLY A 28 -4.88 -14.47 12.02
CA GLY A 28 -3.99 -15.57 11.63
C GLY A 28 -2.97 -15.23 10.54
N ALA A 29 -2.97 -14.00 10.02
CA ALA A 29 -1.94 -13.54 9.08
C ALA A 29 -0.57 -13.52 9.78
N LYS A 30 0.50 -13.93 9.08
CA LYS A 30 1.87 -13.92 9.62
C LYS A 30 2.52 -12.54 9.60
N THR A 31 2.02 -11.66 8.76
CA THR A 31 2.38 -10.25 8.65
C THR A 31 1.25 -9.52 7.93
N VAL A 32 1.14 -8.21 8.10
CA VAL A 32 0.10 -7.39 7.48
C VAL A 32 0.72 -6.16 6.85
N VAL A 33 0.36 -5.85 5.59
CA VAL A 33 0.60 -4.54 4.98
C VAL A 33 -0.73 -3.93 4.58
N ILE A 34 -1.06 -2.75 5.12
CA ILE A 34 -2.25 -1.99 4.77
C ILE A 34 -1.81 -0.81 3.91
N LYS A 35 -2.42 -0.66 2.73
CA LYS A 35 -2.29 0.58 1.96
C LYS A 35 -3.24 1.64 2.49
N GLY A 36 -2.71 2.82 2.78
CA GLY A 36 -3.46 3.99 3.24
C GLY A 36 -3.83 4.95 2.10
N GLY A 37 -3.07 4.94 1.00
CA GLY A 37 -3.27 5.88 -0.10
C GLY A 37 -3.26 7.33 0.39
N ASN A 38 -4.12 8.17 -0.19
CA ASN A 38 -4.27 9.58 0.17
C ASN A 38 -5.22 9.86 1.35
N ARG A 39 -5.60 8.83 2.12
CA ARG A 39 -6.65 8.98 3.13
C ARG A 39 -6.26 9.84 4.33
N PHE A 40 -4.97 9.94 4.64
CA PHE A 40 -4.47 10.65 5.83
C PHE A 40 -3.75 11.95 5.53
N SER A 41 -3.45 12.22 4.26
CA SER A 41 -2.73 13.41 3.80
C SER A 41 -3.05 13.63 2.32
N GLN A 42 -3.15 14.91 1.92
CA GLN A 42 -3.27 15.27 0.51
C GLN A 42 -1.92 15.27 -0.22
N ASP A 43 -0.80 15.20 0.52
CA ASP A 43 0.55 15.25 -0.04
C ASP A 43 1.22 13.90 -0.10
N LYS A 44 0.89 12.98 0.82
CA LYS A 44 1.59 11.70 1.01
C LYS A 44 0.68 10.49 0.98
N ALA A 45 1.13 9.46 0.25
CA ALA A 45 0.53 8.15 0.19
C ALA A 45 1.20 7.19 1.18
N PHE A 46 0.53 6.91 2.30
CA PHE A 46 1.07 6.07 3.38
C PHE A 46 0.73 4.60 3.19
N ASP A 47 1.68 3.70 3.46
CA ASP A 47 1.45 2.27 3.62
C ASP A 47 2.07 1.81 4.95
N LEU A 48 1.35 0.98 5.71
CA LEU A 48 1.78 0.50 7.03
C LEU A 48 2.01 -1.00 7.00
N PHE A 49 3.21 -1.43 7.35
CA PHE A 49 3.56 -2.83 7.55
C PHE A 49 3.66 -3.17 9.04
N TYR A 50 3.19 -4.36 9.41
CA TYR A 50 3.25 -4.93 10.74
C TYR A 50 3.64 -6.41 10.66
N ASP A 51 4.68 -6.81 11.39
CA ASP A 51 5.20 -8.18 11.39
C ASP A 51 4.84 -8.99 12.65
N GLY A 52 3.98 -8.44 13.51
CA GLY A 52 3.67 -9.01 14.82
C GLY A 52 4.50 -8.43 15.98
N GLN A 53 5.53 -7.64 15.69
CA GLN A 53 6.41 -7.04 16.69
C GLN A 53 6.59 -5.54 16.45
N ALA A 54 6.94 -5.15 15.23
CA ALA A 54 7.29 -3.80 14.85
C ALA A 54 6.36 -3.27 13.75
N PHE A 55 6.22 -1.95 13.73
CA PHE A 55 5.52 -1.22 12.68
C PHE A 55 6.52 -0.48 11.81
N HIS A 56 6.30 -0.55 10.50
CA HIS A 56 7.06 0.22 9.52
C HIS A 56 6.10 1.03 8.66
N LEU A 57 6.28 2.34 8.67
CA LEU A 57 5.50 3.26 7.85
C LEU A 57 6.33 3.63 6.62
N PHE A 58 5.71 3.55 5.46
CA PHE A 58 6.30 3.97 4.21
C PHE A 58 5.46 5.09 3.60
N ASP A 59 6.10 6.10 3.02
CA ASP A 59 5.41 7.17 2.32
C ASP A 59 6.12 7.59 1.03
N TYR A 60 5.32 8.06 0.08
CA TYR A 60 5.73 8.76 -1.14
C TYR A 60 4.79 9.92 -1.40
N PRO A 61 5.18 10.93 -2.19
CA PRO A 61 4.25 11.95 -2.69
C PRO A 61 3.05 11.31 -3.39
N ILE A 62 1.86 11.92 -3.27
CA ILE A 62 0.69 11.50 -4.04
C ILE A 62 0.88 11.90 -5.50
N LEU A 63 0.57 10.96 -6.40
CA LEU A 63 0.48 11.20 -7.83
C LEU A 63 -1.00 11.26 -8.23
N PRO A 64 -1.45 12.34 -8.90
CA PRO A 64 -2.87 12.60 -9.12
C PRO A 64 -3.51 11.74 -10.21
N GLN A 65 -2.69 11.09 -11.05
CA GLN A 65 -3.15 10.37 -12.24
C GLN A 65 -2.50 8.99 -12.32
N ASN A 66 -3.05 8.16 -13.20
CA ASN A 66 -2.63 6.82 -13.57
C ASN A 66 -2.42 5.84 -12.40
N ASN A 67 -3.22 5.94 -11.34
CA ASN A 67 -3.11 5.13 -10.13
C ASN A 67 -4.08 3.92 -10.07
N ILE A 68 -4.94 3.71 -11.07
CA ILE A 68 -5.77 2.50 -11.16
C ILE A 68 -4.85 1.29 -11.36
N GLY A 69 -5.11 0.21 -10.62
CA GLY A 69 -4.28 -1.00 -10.65
C GLY A 69 -3.09 -0.97 -9.68
N ALA A 70 -2.80 0.17 -9.03
CA ALA A 70 -1.68 0.28 -8.07
C ALA A 70 -1.75 -0.73 -6.92
N GLY A 71 -2.93 -1.23 -6.55
CA GLY A 71 -3.08 -2.33 -5.58
C GLY A 71 -2.57 -3.67 -6.09
N CYS A 72 -3.04 -4.08 -7.28
CA CYS A 72 -2.63 -5.32 -7.91
C CYS A 72 -1.12 -5.31 -8.22
N THR A 73 -0.62 -4.21 -8.80
CA THR A 73 0.80 -4.05 -9.10
C THR A 73 1.66 -4.11 -7.84
N PHE A 74 1.22 -3.50 -6.73
CA PHE A 74 1.91 -3.57 -5.44
C PHE A 74 2.01 -5.02 -4.93
N ALA A 75 0.87 -5.73 -4.88
CA ALA A 75 0.83 -7.12 -4.42
C ALA A 75 1.67 -8.06 -5.29
N SER A 76 1.58 -7.92 -6.62
CA SER A 76 2.40 -8.69 -7.56
C SER A 76 3.89 -8.41 -7.39
N SER A 77 4.28 -7.14 -7.23
CA SER A 77 5.68 -6.75 -7.02
C SER A 77 6.23 -7.31 -5.71
N ILE A 78 5.47 -7.28 -4.61
CA ILE A 78 5.86 -7.94 -3.35
C ILE A 78 6.14 -9.42 -3.59
N ALA A 79 5.21 -10.13 -4.22
CA ALA A 79 5.37 -11.55 -4.50
C ALA A 79 6.63 -11.85 -5.34
N SER A 80 6.91 -11.04 -6.37
CA SER A 80 8.12 -11.16 -7.17
C SER A 80 9.40 -10.95 -6.37
N HIS A 81 9.45 -9.94 -5.49
CA HIS A 81 10.63 -9.69 -4.66
C HIS A 81 10.86 -10.80 -3.62
N LEU A 82 9.80 -11.37 -3.04
CA LEU A 82 9.89 -12.51 -2.14
C LEU A 82 10.47 -13.76 -2.84
N VAL A 83 10.03 -14.06 -4.07
CA VAL A 83 10.58 -15.16 -4.86
C VAL A 83 12.07 -14.94 -5.18
N ASN A 84 12.48 -13.68 -5.33
CA ASN A 84 13.88 -13.30 -5.53
C ASN A 84 14.72 -13.29 -4.22
N GLY A 85 14.18 -13.79 -3.11
CA GLY A 85 14.93 -13.97 -1.87
C GLY A 85 15.06 -12.72 -0.99
N HIS A 86 14.34 -11.64 -1.29
CA HIS A 86 14.32 -10.45 -0.43
C HIS A 86 13.55 -10.74 0.87
N SER A 87 13.94 -10.06 1.95
CA SER A 87 13.12 -10.07 3.17
C SER A 87 11.76 -9.41 2.90
N ILE A 88 10.74 -9.72 3.72
CA ILE A 88 9.40 -9.16 3.52
C ILE A 88 9.38 -7.63 3.62
N LEU A 89 10.18 -7.07 4.54
CA LEU A 89 10.29 -5.62 4.70
C LEU A 89 10.91 -4.97 3.46
N GLU A 90 11.96 -5.57 2.91
CA GLU A 90 12.59 -5.11 1.67
C GLU A 90 11.66 -5.26 0.47
N ALA A 91 10.94 -6.39 0.35
CA ALA A 91 9.99 -6.63 -0.72
C ALA A 91 8.88 -5.58 -0.74
N ILE A 92 8.34 -5.20 0.42
CA ILE A 92 7.35 -4.13 0.55
C ILE A 92 7.92 -2.78 0.15
N LYS A 93 9.14 -2.45 0.61
CA LYS A 93 9.83 -1.21 0.27
C LYS A 93 10.06 -1.09 -1.24
N LEU A 94 10.58 -2.14 -1.86
CA LEU A 94 10.85 -2.21 -3.30
C LEU A 94 9.55 -2.15 -4.11
N ALA A 95 8.50 -2.84 -3.68
CA ALA A 95 7.21 -2.78 -4.35
C ALA A 95 6.57 -1.39 -4.32
N LYS A 96 6.72 -0.67 -3.20
CA LYS A 96 6.21 0.70 -3.10
C LYS A 96 6.95 1.64 -4.04
N ASP A 97 8.28 1.52 -4.10
CA ASP A 97 9.11 2.28 -5.04
C ASP A 97 8.73 1.97 -6.49
N PHE A 98 8.64 0.69 -6.84
CA PHE A 98 8.23 0.26 -8.18
C PHE A 98 6.88 0.84 -8.60
N VAL A 99 5.86 0.76 -7.74
CA VAL A 99 4.54 1.33 -8.03
C VAL A 99 4.60 2.84 -8.19
N TYR A 100 5.34 3.54 -7.33
CA TYR A 100 5.51 4.98 -7.44
C TYR A 100 6.14 5.38 -8.78
N GLN A 101 7.25 4.74 -9.17
CA GLN A 101 7.92 5.01 -10.44
C GLN A 101 7.05 4.63 -11.65
N ALA A 102 6.30 3.54 -11.56
CA ALA A 102 5.39 3.11 -12.63
C ALA A 102 4.27 4.14 -12.88
N ILE A 103 3.71 4.71 -11.80
CA ILE A 103 2.70 5.77 -11.91
C ILE A 103 3.35 7.08 -12.41
N LEU A 104 4.53 7.44 -11.89
CA LEU A 104 5.23 8.67 -12.25
C LEU A 104 5.57 8.74 -13.75
N HIS A 105 5.84 7.59 -14.37
CA HIS A 105 6.30 7.49 -15.75
C HIS A 105 5.27 6.88 -16.71
N SER A 106 4.02 6.64 -16.28
CA SER A 106 3.02 5.95 -17.08
C SER A 106 2.74 6.63 -18.43
N ASP A 107 2.72 7.96 -18.45
CA ASP A 107 2.41 8.75 -19.65
C ASP A 107 3.49 8.63 -20.73
N HIS A 108 4.74 8.32 -20.34
CA HIS A 108 5.84 8.14 -21.30
C HIS A 108 5.63 6.93 -22.22
N TYR A 109 4.76 6.00 -21.81
CA TYR A 109 4.46 4.77 -22.56
C TYR A 109 3.06 4.80 -23.18
N GLY A 110 2.40 5.95 -23.22
CA GLY A 110 1.07 6.12 -23.81
C GLY A 110 -0.08 5.54 -22.98
N VAL A 111 0.17 5.19 -21.71
CA VAL A 111 -0.87 4.74 -20.79
C VAL A 111 -1.71 5.95 -20.40
N LYS A 112 -2.95 6.00 -20.87
CA LYS A 112 -3.94 6.98 -20.43
C LYS A 112 -5.08 6.25 -19.75
N GLN A 113 -5.23 6.48 -18.45
CA GLN A 113 -6.42 6.03 -17.75
C GLN A 113 -7.54 7.04 -18.02
N HIS A 114 -8.61 6.58 -18.66
CA HIS A 114 -9.82 7.37 -18.80
C HIS A 114 -10.54 7.38 -17.45
N TYR A 115 -10.37 8.46 -16.71
CA TYR A 115 -11.24 8.77 -15.59
C TYR A 115 -12.58 9.22 -16.18
N GLU A 116 -13.66 8.50 -15.88
CA GLU A 116 -15.00 8.98 -16.26
C GLU A 116 -15.18 10.37 -15.63
N GLU A 117 -15.37 11.40 -16.46
CA GLU A 117 -15.82 12.71 -16.03
C GLU A 117 -17.25 12.54 -15.52
N ASN A 118 -17.40 12.39 -14.19
CA ASN A 118 -18.68 12.47 -13.49
C ASN A 118 -18.99 13.92 -13.13
#